data_AF-A0A409WBU7-F1
#
_entry.id   AF-A0A409WBU7-F1
#
_cell.length_a   1.000
_cell.length_b   1.000
_cell.length_c   1.000
_cell.angle_alpha   90.00
_cell.angle_beta   90.00
_cell.angle_gamma   90.00
#
_symmetry.space_group_name_H-M   'P 1'
#
loop_
_entity.id
_entity.type
_entity.pdbx_description
1 polymer ?
#
loop_
_entity_poly.entity_id
_entity_poly.type
_entity_poly.pdbx_seq_one_letter_code
_entity_poly.pdbx_strand_id
1 'polypeptide(L)'
;MASYAYVDISATIGALQIGCLFGIFLFGVVSLQTYNYYDTYGDDPWTTKLLTLLTHFPRRALEAGHTVGVSFDVYRSTITFYGRPDMLGRFEGIWAVIICGGGRHGGWLNNPESKAYFASRLTKLFPSPYKYLGNACIVISFLRFCASVYLTVVGHTASSLGIYVAKVGWLIATTFIVSASLDVIIAASMLYFLAKKRADGTNSRDAIEGSGLLTSSGAGHMPQDSAKKSLNARRRMREEVLKDSFFGRRKTSVLESTSYFRDRDLPASPASSVGPITGIEMNGNPELYYNKAKLQPITNLSIYRISESEEEA
;
A
#
# COMPACT_ATOMS: atom_id res chain seq x y z
N MET A 1 -15.86 -32.64 -43.32
CA MET A 1 -14.56 -31.96 -43.52
C MET A 1 -14.24 -31.25 -42.23
N ALA A 2 -13.23 -31.70 -41.49
CA ALA A 2 -12.82 -31.06 -40.25
C ALA A 2 -12.18 -29.70 -40.59
N SER A 3 -12.87 -28.61 -40.25
CA SER A 3 -12.30 -27.27 -40.34
C SER A 3 -11.23 -27.16 -39.25
N TYR A 4 -9.96 -27.14 -39.64
CA TYR A 4 -8.87 -26.86 -38.72
C TYR A 4 -8.92 -25.36 -38.40
N ALA A 5 -9.41 -25.02 -37.22
CA ALA A 5 -9.29 -23.67 -36.70
C ALA A 5 -7.79 -23.35 -36.55
N TYR A 6 -7.27 -22.48 -37.42
CA TYR A 6 -5.92 -21.96 -37.28
C TYR A 6 -5.90 -21.05 -36.04
N VAL A 7 -5.43 -21.59 -34.93
CA VAL A 7 -5.18 -20.82 -33.71
C VAL A 7 -3.77 -20.26 -33.82
N ASP A 8 -3.64 -18.93 -33.85
CA ASP A 8 -2.35 -18.28 -33.77
C ASP A 8 -1.78 -18.44 -32.34
N ILE A 9 -0.96 -19.48 -32.19
CA ILE A 9 -0.29 -19.84 -30.93
C ILE A 9 0.64 -18.70 -30.48
N SER A 10 1.26 -18.01 -31.43
CA SER A 10 2.23 -16.95 -31.14
C SER A 10 1.56 -15.76 -30.46
N ALA A 11 0.38 -15.36 -30.93
CA ALA A 11 -0.37 -14.24 -30.37
C ALA A 11 -0.88 -14.52 -28.94
N THR A 12 -1.34 -15.75 -28.68
CA THR A 12 -2.00 -16.09 -27.41
C THR A 12 -1.00 -16.41 -26.29
N ILE A 13 0.04 -17.20 -26.58
CA ILE A 13 1.05 -17.57 -25.60
C ILE A 13 1.94 -16.38 -25.23
N GLY A 14 2.35 -15.58 -26.23
CA GLY A 14 3.15 -14.38 -25.98
C GLY A 14 2.42 -13.37 -25.10
N ALA A 15 1.14 -13.11 -25.39
CA ALA A 15 0.31 -12.23 -24.56
C ALA A 15 0.15 -12.74 -23.13
N LEU A 16 -0.05 -14.05 -22.94
CA LEU A 16 -0.13 -14.69 -21.62
C LEU A 16 1.18 -14.47 -20.82
N GLN A 17 2.33 -14.67 -21.47
CA GLN A 17 3.64 -14.51 -20.84
C GLN A 17 3.90 -13.05 -20.43
N ILE A 18 3.61 -12.08 -21.31
CA ILE A 18 3.73 -10.65 -21.00
C ILE A 18 2.82 -10.29 -19.82
N GLY A 19 1.58 -10.77 -19.82
CA GLY A 19 0.64 -10.57 -18.71
C GLY A 19 1.16 -11.12 -17.38
N CYS A 20 1.80 -12.29 -17.39
CA CYS A 20 2.41 -12.88 -16.19
C CYS A 20 3.59 -12.06 -15.67
N LEU A 21 4.50 -11.62 -16.56
CA LEU A 21 5.63 -10.76 -16.18
C LEU A 21 5.16 -9.44 -15.56
N PHE A 22 4.15 -8.82 -16.18
CA PHE A 22 3.56 -7.60 -15.65
C PHE A 22 2.88 -7.83 -14.29
N GLY A 23 2.20 -8.96 -14.11
CA GLY A 23 1.62 -9.37 -12.83
C GLY A 23 2.68 -9.52 -11.72
N ILE A 24 3.79 -10.19 -12.01
CA ILE A 24 4.92 -10.34 -11.06
C ILE A 24 5.51 -8.97 -10.69
N PHE A 25 5.68 -8.08 -11.69
CA PHE A 25 6.18 -6.73 -11.46
C PHE A 25 5.26 -5.93 -10.53
N LEU A 26 3.95 -5.90 -10.81
CA LEU A 26 2.97 -5.21 -9.96
C LEU A 26 2.92 -5.77 -8.55
N PHE A 27 3.02 -7.10 -8.41
CA PHE A 27 3.14 -7.75 -7.10
C PHE A 27 4.38 -7.26 -6.34
N GLY A 28 5.51 -7.07 -7.02
CA GLY A 28 6.72 -6.45 -6.46
C GLY A 28 6.54 -4.99 -6.04
N VAL A 29 5.77 -4.19 -6.78
CA VAL A 29 5.48 -2.79 -6.40
C VAL A 29 4.62 -2.73 -5.14
N VAL A 30 3.55 -3.51 -5.07
CA VAL A 30 2.71 -3.61 -3.85
C VAL A 30 3.54 -4.19 -2.70
N SER A 31 4.47 -5.11 -3.02
CA SER A 31 5.70 -5.51 -2.28
C SER A 31 6.25 -4.40 -1.40
N LEU A 32 6.87 -3.50 -2.13
CA LEU A 32 7.63 -2.38 -1.65
C LEU A 32 6.76 -1.36 -0.92
N GLN A 33 5.53 -1.11 -1.40
CA GLN A 33 4.61 -0.20 -0.71
C GLN A 33 4.28 -0.67 0.71
N THR A 34 4.11 -1.98 0.90
CA THR A 34 3.86 -2.55 2.22
C THR A 34 5.08 -2.42 3.12
N TYR A 35 6.27 -2.68 2.57
CA TYR A 35 7.53 -2.51 3.31
C TYR A 35 7.74 -1.05 3.74
N ASN A 36 7.61 -0.10 2.81
CA ASN A 36 7.75 1.33 3.09
C ASN A 36 6.73 1.82 4.12
N TYR A 37 5.53 1.25 4.17
CA TYR A 37 4.56 1.56 5.22
C TYR A 37 5.08 1.15 6.61
N TYR A 38 5.63 -0.06 6.76
CA TYR A 38 6.19 -0.50 8.04
C TYR A 38 7.42 0.31 8.47
N ASP A 39 8.22 0.77 7.52
CA ASP A 39 9.39 1.61 7.75
C ASP A 39 8.99 3.04 8.16
N THR A 40 8.08 3.67 7.41
CA THR A 40 7.65 5.06 7.64
C THR A 40 6.83 5.21 8.93
N TYR A 41 6.01 4.21 9.27
CA TYR A 41 5.11 4.25 10.42
C TYR A 41 5.61 3.34 11.57
N GLY A 42 6.86 3.60 11.99
CA GLY A 42 7.52 2.93 13.12
C GLY A 42 6.74 3.04 14.44
N ASP A 43 6.03 4.14 14.66
CA ASP A 43 5.33 4.43 15.93
C ASP A 43 3.87 3.97 15.97
N ASP A 44 3.33 3.41 14.88
CA ASP A 44 1.96 2.90 14.86
C ASP A 44 1.77 1.80 15.93
N PRO A 45 0.64 1.78 16.66
CA PRO A 45 0.42 0.86 17.75
C PRO A 45 0.56 -0.59 17.28
N TRP A 46 1.18 -1.43 18.10
CA TRP A 46 1.49 -2.82 17.73
C TRP A 46 0.26 -3.63 17.31
N THR A 47 -0.94 -3.24 17.76
CA THR A 47 -2.22 -3.84 17.35
C THR A 47 -2.53 -3.64 15.87
N THR A 48 -2.29 -2.45 15.29
CA THR A 48 -2.51 -2.21 13.86
C THR A 48 -1.44 -2.90 13.02
N LYS A 49 -0.20 -2.94 13.52
CA LYS A 49 0.90 -3.68 12.88
C LYS A 49 0.64 -5.18 12.84
N LEU A 50 0.21 -5.76 13.96
CA LEU A 50 -0.12 -7.17 14.07
C LEU A 50 -1.35 -7.54 13.25
N LEU A 51 -2.40 -6.70 13.26
CA LEU A 51 -3.56 -6.90 12.41
C LEU A 51 -3.15 -6.92 10.93
N THR A 52 -2.29 -5.97 10.52
CA THR A 52 -1.79 -5.90 9.15
C THR A 52 -0.96 -7.13 8.82
N LEU A 53 -0.05 -7.56 9.70
CA LEU A 53 0.80 -8.74 9.47
C LEU A 53 -0.04 -10.02 9.36
N LEU A 54 -0.93 -10.27 10.33
CA LEU A 54 -1.74 -11.49 10.38
C LEU A 54 -2.75 -11.58 9.24
N THR A 55 -3.27 -10.45 8.76
CA THR A 55 -4.23 -10.45 7.65
C THR A 55 -3.54 -10.39 6.27
N HIS A 56 -2.47 -9.61 6.12
CA HIS A 56 -1.80 -9.44 4.83
C HIS A 56 -0.79 -10.53 4.50
N PHE A 57 -0.02 -11.04 5.47
CA PHE A 57 1.04 -12.00 5.20
C PHE A 57 0.53 -13.33 4.61
N PRO A 58 -0.44 -14.04 5.23
CA PRO A 58 -0.92 -15.32 4.67
C PRO A 58 -1.58 -15.13 3.31
N ARG A 59 -2.31 -14.02 3.13
CA ARG A 59 -2.91 -13.64 1.86
C ARG A 59 -1.84 -13.45 0.77
N ARG A 60 -0.76 -12.75 1.09
CA ARG A 60 0.33 -12.48 0.17
C ARG A 60 1.08 -13.75 -0.21
N ALA A 61 1.28 -14.66 0.74
CA ALA A 61 1.84 -15.97 0.47
C ALA A 61 0.98 -16.78 -0.50
N LEU A 62 -0.35 -16.71 -0.36
CA LEU A 62 -1.28 -17.36 -1.29
C LEU A 62 -1.20 -16.74 -2.70
N GLU A 63 -1.15 -15.42 -2.80
CA GLU A 63 -1.02 -14.72 -4.07
C GLU A 63 0.34 -14.97 -4.75
N ALA A 64 1.41 -15.05 -3.97
CA ALA A 64 2.73 -15.45 -4.44
C ALA A 64 2.73 -16.90 -4.94
N GLY A 65 2.16 -17.83 -4.17
CA GLY A 65 2.01 -19.23 -4.58
C GLY A 65 1.21 -19.37 -5.86
N HIS A 66 0.13 -18.59 -6.02
CA HIS A 66 -0.64 -18.54 -7.25
C HIS A 66 0.19 -18.04 -8.43
N THR A 67 0.93 -16.95 -8.23
CA THR A 67 1.79 -16.38 -9.27
C THR A 67 2.89 -17.36 -9.69
N VAL A 68 3.48 -18.10 -8.74
CA VAL A 68 4.47 -19.14 -9.02
C VAL A 68 3.85 -20.30 -9.81
N GLY A 69 2.66 -20.77 -9.43
CA GLY A 69 2.01 -21.87 -10.15
C GLY A 69 1.62 -21.48 -11.58
N VAL A 70 1.11 -20.26 -11.79
CA VAL A 70 0.85 -19.74 -13.14
C VAL A 70 2.15 -19.61 -13.94
N SER A 71 3.21 -19.07 -13.32
CA SER A 71 4.51 -18.91 -13.99
C SER A 71 5.12 -20.25 -14.38
N PHE A 72 4.97 -21.27 -13.52
CA PHE A 72 5.39 -22.63 -13.80
C PHE A 72 4.63 -23.24 -14.98
N ASP A 73 3.31 -23.09 -15.03
CA ASP A 73 2.52 -23.59 -16.15
C ASP A 73 2.82 -22.86 -17.47
N VAL A 74 3.06 -21.54 -17.40
CA VAL A 74 3.51 -20.75 -18.56
C VAL A 74 4.87 -21.24 -19.04
N TYR A 75 5.84 -21.44 -18.14
CA TYR A 75 7.16 -21.98 -18.47
C TYR A 75 7.05 -23.37 -19.12
N ARG A 76 6.25 -24.27 -18.54
CA ARG A 76 6.06 -25.61 -19.07
C ARG A 76 5.42 -25.59 -20.45
N SER A 77 4.42 -24.74 -20.66
CA SER A 77 3.71 -24.61 -21.94
C SER A 77 4.57 -23.97 -23.03
N THR A 78 5.42 -23.00 -22.67
CA THR A 78 6.26 -22.25 -23.62
C THR A 78 7.55 -22.98 -23.97
N ILE A 79 8.22 -23.57 -22.98
CA ILE A 79 9.56 -24.14 -23.15
C ILE A 79 9.50 -25.66 -23.21
N THR A 80 8.88 -26.31 -22.22
CA THR A 80 8.92 -27.79 -22.13
C THR A 80 8.11 -28.47 -23.23
N PHE A 81 6.95 -27.91 -23.60
CA PHE A 81 6.07 -28.47 -24.63
C PHE A 81 6.05 -27.67 -25.93
N TYR A 82 7.12 -26.94 -26.21
CA TYR A 82 7.24 -26.22 -27.46
C TYR A 82 7.07 -27.17 -28.66
N GLY A 83 6.16 -26.82 -29.58
CA GLY A 83 5.85 -27.64 -30.76
C GLY A 83 4.93 -28.84 -30.52
N ARG A 84 4.40 -29.04 -29.30
CA ARG A 84 3.53 -30.17 -28.94
C ARG A 84 2.15 -29.73 -28.42
N PRO A 85 1.25 -29.27 -29.31
CA PRO A 85 -0.06 -28.74 -28.92
C PRO A 85 -0.98 -29.79 -28.28
N ASP A 86 -0.71 -31.08 -28.50
CA ASP A 86 -1.39 -32.22 -27.85
C ASP A 86 -1.23 -32.22 -26.32
N MET A 87 -0.10 -31.72 -25.82
CA MET A 87 0.23 -31.72 -24.39
C MET A 87 -0.14 -30.40 -23.69
N LEU A 88 -0.46 -29.34 -24.44
CA LEU A 88 -0.76 -28.00 -23.90
C LEU A 88 -2.07 -27.92 -23.10
N GLY A 89 -2.93 -28.94 -23.16
CA GLY A 89 -4.23 -28.92 -22.49
C GLY A 89 -4.21 -29.23 -20.98
N ARG A 90 -3.09 -29.70 -20.43
CA ARG A 90 -3.00 -30.12 -19.02
C ARG A 90 -2.19 -29.12 -18.18
N PHE A 91 -2.89 -28.20 -17.53
CA PHE A 91 -2.34 -27.19 -16.62
C PHE A 91 -2.26 -27.71 -15.18
N GLU A 92 -1.26 -28.53 -14.85
CA GLU A 92 -1.15 -29.16 -13.53
C GLU A 92 -0.83 -28.15 -12.40
N GLY A 93 -0.06 -27.10 -12.69
CA GLY A 93 0.37 -26.10 -11.70
C GLY A 93 -0.78 -25.24 -11.17
N ILE A 94 -1.69 -24.80 -12.05
CA ILE A 94 -2.86 -24.00 -11.70
C ILE A 94 -3.78 -24.77 -10.75
N TRP A 95 -3.93 -26.09 -10.93
CA TRP A 95 -4.76 -26.90 -10.04
C TRP A 95 -4.17 -27.01 -8.63
N ALA A 96 -2.86 -27.21 -8.51
CA ALA A 96 -2.20 -27.28 -7.21
C ALA A 96 -2.43 -25.98 -6.42
N VAL A 97 -2.34 -24.83 -7.08
CA VAL A 97 -2.62 -23.52 -6.48
C VAL A 97 -4.08 -23.38 -6.04
N ILE A 98 -5.03 -23.79 -6.88
CA ILE A 98 -6.46 -23.67 -6.55
C ILE A 98 -6.84 -24.61 -5.42
N ILE A 99 -6.28 -25.81 -5.38
CA ILE A 99 -6.49 -26.78 -4.31
C ILE A 99 -5.80 -26.34 -3.02
N CYS A 100 -4.57 -25.82 -3.08
CA CYS A 100 -3.89 -25.26 -1.90
C CYS A 100 -4.56 -23.97 -1.39
N GLY A 101 -5.15 -23.17 -2.28
CA GLY A 101 -5.89 -21.97 -1.91
C GLY A 101 -7.33 -22.22 -1.45
N GLY A 102 -7.95 -23.31 -1.90
CA GLY A 102 -9.34 -23.67 -1.58
C GLY A 102 -9.51 -24.80 -0.57
N GLY A 103 -8.47 -25.61 -0.33
CA GLY A 103 -8.54 -26.88 0.37
C GLY A 103 -8.35 -26.77 1.88
N ARG A 104 -9.43 -27.11 2.62
CA ARG A 104 -9.60 -27.19 4.08
C ARG A 104 -9.69 -25.82 4.80
N HIS A 105 -10.93 -25.36 4.96
CA HIS A 105 -11.42 -24.43 6.00
C HIS A 105 -11.44 -22.90 5.81
N GLY A 106 -11.06 -22.29 4.68
CA GLY A 106 -11.08 -20.80 4.62
C GLY A 106 -11.48 -20.09 3.32
N GLY A 107 -11.53 -20.76 2.17
CA GLY A 107 -11.55 -20.08 0.87
C GLY A 107 -12.80 -19.27 0.52
N TRP A 108 -13.93 -19.49 1.19
CA TRP A 108 -15.19 -18.77 0.92
C TRP A 108 -15.41 -17.54 1.79
N LEU A 109 -14.73 -17.40 2.94
CA LEU A 109 -14.85 -16.19 3.78
C LEU A 109 -13.84 -15.10 3.39
N ASN A 110 -12.69 -15.46 2.82
CA ASN A 110 -11.58 -14.52 2.61
C ASN A 110 -11.67 -13.67 1.32
N ASN A 111 -12.68 -13.89 0.46
CA ASN A 111 -12.70 -13.35 -0.91
C ASN A 111 -13.50 -12.06 -1.20
N PRO A 112 -14.22 -11.41 -0.26
CA PRO A 112 -14.57 -9.99 -0.42
C PRO A 112 -13.51 -9.04 0.15
N GLU A 113 -12.52 -9.51 0.91
CA GLU A 113 -11.87 -8.67 1.93
C GLU A 113 -10.94 -7.56 1.40
N SER A 114 -10.16 -7.77 0.32
CA SER A 114 -9.30 -6.67 -0.19
C SER A 114 -10.10 -5.55 -0.83
N LYS A 115 -11.12 -5.92 -1.61
CA LYS A 115 -11.94 -4.95 -2.32
C LYS A 115 -13.00 -4.35 -1.40
N ALA A 116 -13.47 -5.08 -0.40
CA ALA A 116 -14.31 -4.55 0.67
C ALA A 116 -13.56 -3.56 1.55
N TYR A 117 -12.27 -3.78 1.86
CA TYR A 117 -11.48 -2.81 2.61
C TYR A 117 -11.35 -1.49 1.85
N PHE A 118 -11.04 -1.58 0.56
CA PHE A 118 -10.89 -0.41 -0.29
C PHE A 118 -12.23 0.28 -0.58
N ALA A 119 -13.29 -0.50 -0.83
CA ALA A 119 -14.65 0.00 -0.98
C ALA A 119 -15.16 0.65 0.32
N SER A 120 -14.85 0.09 1.48
CA SER A 120 -15.17 0.65 2.80
C SER A 120 -14.42 1.97 3.06
N ARG A 121 -13.18 2.08 2.58
CA ARG A 121 -12.48 3.37 2.57
C ARG A 121 -13.13 4.36 1.60
N LEU A 122 -13.49 3.93 0.38
CA LEU A 122 -14.17 4.78 -0.61
C LEU A 122 -15.53 5.30 -0.10
N THR A 123 -16.36 4.47 0.52
CA THR A 123 -17.67 4.88 1.03
C THR A 123 -17.57 5.94 2.14
N LYS A 124 -16.44 5.96 2.87
CA LYS A 124 -16.14 6.98 3.88
C LYS A 124 -15.49 8.24 3.29
N LEU A 125 -14.66 8.09 2.26
CA LEU A 125 -13.93 9.19 1.64
C LEU A 125 -14.80 10.07 0.72
N PHE A 126 -15.81 9.48 0.08
CA PHE A 126 -16.63 10.20 -0.90
C PHE A 126 -17.93 10.77 -0.30
N PRO A 127 -18.24 12.06 -0.55
CA PRO A 127 -19.53 12.64 -0.19
C PRO A 127 -20.67 12.01 -1.01
N SER A 128 -21.90 12.05 -0.48
CA SER A 128 -23.10 11.71 -1.25
C SER A 128 -23.16 12.60 -2.49
N PRO A 129 -23.38 12.10 -3.73
CA PRO A 129 -24.00 10.82 -4.11
C PRO A 129 -23.02 9.68 -4.45
N TYR A 130 -21.71 9.89 -4.43
CA TYR A 130 -20.72 8.90 -4.91
C TYR A 130 -20.53 7.70 -3.98
N LYS A 131 -21.25 7.65 -2.85
CA LYS A 131 -21.22 6.54 -1.88
C LYS A 131 -21.61 5.20 -2.51
N TYR A 132 -22.44 5.18 -3.55
CA TYR A 132 -22.86 3.94 -4.22
C TYR A 132 -21.73 3.27 -5.00
N LEU A 133 -20.66 3.99 -5.34
CA LEU A 133 -19.53 3.46 -6.12
C LEU A 133 -18.83 2.29 -5.38
N GLY A 134 -18.70 2.40 -4.05
CA GLY A 134 -18.10 1.34 -3.23
C GLY A 134 -18.94 0.06 -3.25
N ASN A 135 -20.26 0.17 -3.10
CA ASN A 135 -21.17 -0.97 -3.16
C ASN A 135 -21.16 -1.63 -4.55
N ALA A 136 -21.15 -0.83 -5.62
CA ALA A 136 -21.03 -1.33 -6.98
C ALA A 136 -19.72 -2.13 -7.17
N CYS A 137 -18.60 -1.62 -6.66
CA CYS A 137 -17.31 -2.32 -6.72
C CYS A 137 -17.34 -3.66 -5.98
N ILE A 138 -17.99 -3.74 -4.82
CA ILE A 138 -18.17 -5.00 -4.08
C ILE A 138 -18.98 -6.01 -4.91
N VAL A 139 -20.10 -5.59 -5.49
CA VAL A 139 -20.95 -6.46 -6.32
C VAL A 139 -20.18 -6.97 -7.54
N ILE A 140 -19.48 -6.09 -8.25
CA ILE A 140 -18.67 -6.47 -9.42
C ILE A 140 -17.57 -7.47 -9.01
N SER A 141 -16.95 -7.25 -7.85
CA SER A 141 -15.91 -8.15 -7.32
C SER A 141 -16.45 -9.54 -6.99
N PHE A 142 -17.65 -9.60 -6.43
CA PHE A 142 -18.34 -10.86 -6.15
C PHE A 142 -18.71 -11.60 -7.44
N LEU A 143 -19.29 -10.90 -8.42
CA LEU A 143 -19.58 -11.47 -9.73
C LEU A 143 -18.32 -12.02 -10.40
N ARG A 144 -17.20 -11.30 -10.30
CA ARG A 144 -15.89 -11.74 -10.78
C ARG A 144 -15.43 -13.03 -10.10
N PHE A 145 -15.63 -13.15 -8.79
CA PHE A 145 -15.30 -14.36 -8.05
C PHE A 145 -16.11 -15.55 -8.54
N CYS A 146 -17.43 -15.39 -8.69
CA CYS A 146 -18.29 -16.44 -9.25
C CYS A 146 -17.87 -16.83 -10.67
N ALA A 147 -17.56 -15.85 -11.53
CA ALA A 147 -17.05 -16.10 -12.88
C ALA A 147 -15.73 -16.87 -12.86
N SER A 148 -14.81 -16.53 -11.96
CA SER A 148 -13.54 -17.24 -11.80
C SER A 148 -13.74 -18.70 -11.38
N VAL A 149 -14.62 -18.97 -10.41
CA VAL A 149 -14.95 -20.35 -10.00
C VAL A 149 -15.55 -21.13 -11.15
N TYR A 150 -16.48 -20.53 -11.89
CA TYR A 150 -17.07 -21.14 -13.08
C TYR A 150 -16.02 -21.45 -14.16
N LEU A 151 -15.14 -20.48 -14.48
CA LEU A 151 -14.05 -20.65 -15.44
C LEU A 151 -13.10 -21.78 -15.05
N THR A 152 -12.82 -21.92 -13.76
CA THR A 152 -12.05 -23.04 -13.21
C THR A 152 -12.79 -24.37 -13.43
N VAL A 153 -14.05 -24.49 -13.03
CA VAL A 153 -14.80 -25.76 -13.19
C VAL A 153 -14.93 -26.17 -14.66
N VAL A 154 -15.21 -25.22 -15.55
CA VAL A 154 -15.28 -25.49 -16.99
C VAL A 154 -13.90 -25.82 -17.57
N GLY A 155 -12.84 -25.17 -17.08
CA GLY A 155 -11.46 -25.48 -17.48
C GLY A 155 -11.05 -26.90 -17.08
N HIS A 156 -11.55 -27.40 -15.94
CA HIS A 156 -11.29 -28.76 -15.48
C HIS A 156 -11.97 -29.82 -16.35
N THR A 157 -13.17 -29.53 -16.81
CA THR A 157 -14.03 -30.49 -17.53
C THR A 157 -13.84 -30.44 -19.05
N ALA A 158 -13.13 -29.44 -19.56
CA ALA A 158 -12.87 -29.31 -21.00
C ALA A 158 -11.81 -30.31 -21.47
N SER A 159 -12.15 -31.11 -22.48
CA SER A 159 -11.25 -32.08 -23.10
C SER A 159 -10.24 -31.46 -24.07
N SER A 160 -10.50 -30.24 -24.56
CA SER A 160 -9.59 -29.52 -25.45
C SER A 160 -9.66 -28.00 -25.22
N LEU A 161 -8.53 -27.33 -25.44
CA LEU A 161 -8.41 -25.88 -25.31
C LEU A 161 -9.30 -25.13 -26.31
N GLY A 162 -9.45 -25.65 -27.54
CA GLY A 162 -10.30 -25.03 -28.55
C GLY A 162 -11.77 -24.96 -28.14
N ILE A 163 -12.30 -26.06 -27.59
CA ILE A 163 -13.68 -26.09 -27.07
C ILE A 163 -13.82 -25.16 -25.85
N TYR A 164 -12.81 -25.12 -24.99
CA TYR A 164 -12.80 -24.23 -23.84
C TYR A 164 -12.86 -22.76 -24.26
N VAL A 165 -11.96 -22.31 -25.13
CA VAL A 165 -11.89 -20.93 -25.60
C VAL A 165 -13.16 -20.55 -26.37
N ALA A 166 -13.68 -21.43 -27.23
CA ALA A 166 -14.93 -21.17 -27.94
C ALA A 166 -16.13 -21.00 -26.99
N LYS A 167 -16.17 -21.77 -25.89
CA LYS A 167 -17.27 -21.76 -24.93
C LYS A 167 -17.20 -20.59 -23.93
N VAL A 168 -16.02 -20.30 -23.39
CA VAL A 168 -15.86 -19.36 -22.27
C VAL A 168 -14.89 -18.20 -22.55
N GLY A 169 -14.32 -18.09 -23.75
CA GLY A 169 -13.37 -17.03 -24.09
C GLY A 169 -13.92 -15.62 -23.87
N TRP A 170 -15.20 -15.40 -24.16
CA TRP A 170 -15.88 -14.12 -23.87
C TRP A 170 -15.91 -13.82 -22.36
N LEU A 171 -16.10 -14.84 -21.52
CA LEU A 171 -16.15 -14.69 -20.06
C LEU A 171 -14.76 -14.41 -19.48
N ILE A 172 -13.72 -15.02 -20.05
CA ILE A 172 -12.31 -14.72 -19.73
C ILE A 172 -12.01 -13.24 -20.06
N ALA A 173 -12.33 -12.80 -21.28
CA ALA A 173 -12.10 -11.43 -21.72
C ALA A 173 -12.83 -10.39 -20.86
N THR A 174 -14.12 -10.61 -20.58
CA THR A 174 -14.90 -9.72 -19.71
C THR A 174 -14.35 -9.67 -18.29
N THR A 175 -13.92 -10.80 -17.73
CA THR A 175 -13.30 -10.85 -16.40
C THR A 175 -12.03 -10.00 -16.33
N PHE A 176 -11.18 -10.05 -17.37
CA PHE A 176 -9.97 -9.23 -17.45
C PHE A 176 -10.29 -7.74 -17.62
N ILE A 177 -11.20 -7.38 -18.53
CA ILE A 177 -11.59 -5.98 -18.77
C ILE A 177 -12.18 -5.37 -17.50
N VAL A 178 -13.07 -6.11 -16.82
CA VAL A 178 -13.67 -5.67 -15.56
C VAL A 178 -12.62 -5.48 -14.48
N SER A 179 -11.67 -6.41 -14.33
CA SER A 179 -10.54 -6.24 -13.39
C SER A 179 -9.74 -4.97 -13.66
N ALA A 180 -9.28 -4.79 -14.91
CA ALA A 180 -8.48 -3.63 -15.27
C ALA A 180 -9.25 -2.32 -15.06
N SER A 181 -10.55 -2.31 -15.40
CA SER A 181 -11.43 -1.16 -15.20
C SER A 181 -11.56 -0.81 -13.71
N LEU A 182 -11.71 -1.82 -12.84
CA LEU A 182 -11.77 -1.59 -11.39
C LEU A 182 -10.49 -0.96 -10.86
N ASP A 183 -9.32 -1.43 -11.31
CA ASP A 183 -8.03 -0.88 -10.87
C ASP A 183 -7.86 0.57 -11.31
N VAL A 184 -8.24 0.90 -12.55
CA VAL A 184 -8.23 2.29 -13.06
C VAL A 184 -9.18 3.18 -12.28
N ILE A 185 -10.41 2.73 -12.02
CA ILE A 185 -11.41 3.50 -11.23
C ILE A 185 -10.87 3.75 -9.83
N ILE A 186 -10.31 2.73 -9.19
CA ILE A 186 -9.72 2.82 -7.85
C ILE A 186 -8.55 3.82 -7.84
N ALA A 187 -7.60 3.68 -8.76
CA ALA A 187 -6.45 4.57 -8.86
C ALA A 187 -6.85 6.01 -9.14
N ALA A 188 -7.74 6.23 -10.11
CA ALA A 188 -8.28 7.54 -10.44
C ALA A 188 -9.00 8.17 -9.24
N SER A 189 -9.78 7.37 -8.49
CA SER A 189 -10.49 7.86 -7.29
C SER A 189 -9.53 8.33 -6.19
N MET A 190 -8.42 7.62 -5.97
CA MET A 190 -7.37 8.02 -5.02
C MET A 190 -6.61 9.26 -5.48
N LEU A 191 -6.22 9.31 -6.75
CA LEU A 191 -5.50 10.46 -7.32
C LEU A 191 -6.36 11.73 -7.25
N TYR A 192 -7.64 11.62 -7.61
CA TYR A 192 -8.60 12.72 -7.50
C TYR A 192 -8.73 13.21 -6.04
N PHE A 193 -8.82 12.30 -5.07
CA PHE A 193 -8.91 12.65 -3.65
C PHE A 193 -7.67 13.42 -3.17
N LEU A 194 -6.47 12.96 -3.54
CA LEU A 194 -5.21 13.61 -3.16
C LEU A 194 -5.07 14.99 -3.84
N ALA A 195 -5.44 15.10 -5.12
CA ALA A 195 -5.43 16.37 -5.84
C ALA A 195 -6.35 17.40 -5.17
N LYS A 196 -7.56 16.99 -4.78
CA LYS A 196 -8.50 17.85 -4.07
C LYS A 196 -7.96 18.29 -2.71
N LYS A 197 -7.43 17.36 -1.91
CA LYS A 197 -6.82 17.68 -0.60
C LYS A 197 -5.66 18.67 -0.71
N ARG A 198 -4.88 18.60 -1.79
CA ARG A 198 -3.79 19.53 -2.06
C ARG A 198 -4.31 20.94 -2.38
N ALA A 199 -5.37 21.05 -3.19
CA ALA A 199 -5.99 22.33 -3.54
C ALA A 199 -6.65 23.03 -2.32
N ASP A 200 -7.31 22.27 -1.45
CA ASP A 200 -7.89 22.83 -0.23
C ASP A 200 -6.80 23.40 0.72
N GLY A 201 -5.63 22.74 0.73
CA GLY A 201 -4.47 23.17 1.52
C GLY A 201 -3.81 24.46 1.00
N THR A 202 -3.82 24.71 -0.31
CA THR A 202 -3.30 25.96 -0.89
C THR A 202 -4.25 27.12 -0.65
N ASN A 203 -5.55 26.91 -0.88
CA ASN A 203 -6.56 27.96 -0.65
C ASN A 203 -6.61 28.42 0.81
N SER A 204 -6.36 27.50 1.75
CA SER A 204 -6.26 27.84 3.18
C SER A 204 -5.07 28.73 3.51
N ARG A 205 -3.96 28.61 2.76
CA ARG A 205 -2.79 29.50 2.93
C ARG A 205 -3.09 30.89 2.36
N ASP A 206 -3.67 30.96 1.18
CA ASP A 206 -4.00 32.22 0.52
C ASP A 206 -5.05 33.02 1.31
N ALA A 207 -6.02 32.34 1.94
CA ALA A 207 -7.00 32.97 2.83
C ALA A 207 -6.36 33.56 4.09
N ILE A 208 -5.33 32.91 4.65
CA ILE A 208 -4.59 33.42 5.82
C ILE A 208 -3.73 34.62 5.41
N GLU A 209 -3.11 34.59 4.23
CA GLU A 209 -2.29 35.68 3.72
C GLU A 209 -3.14 36.91 3.31
N GLY A 210 -4.27 36.68 2.64
CA GLY A 210 -5.23 37.71 2.24
C GLY A 210 -6.00 38.36 3.41
N SER A 211 -6.05 37.72 4.58
CA SER A 211 -6.69 38.29 5.79
C SER A 211 -5.86 39.39 6.47
N GLY A 212 -4.77 39.85 5.87
CA GLY A 212 -4.02 41.05 6.31
C GLY A 212 -3.22 40.87 7.60
N LEU A 213 -3.08 39.65 8.12
CA LEU A 213 -2.36 39.39 9.37
C LEU A 213 -0.82 39.42 9.22
N LEU A 214 -0.31 39.49 7.98
CA LEU A 214 1.14 39.42 7.69
C LEU A 214 1.70 40.65 6.96
N THR A 215 0.87 41.64 6.58
CA THR A 215 1.36 42.87 5.95
C THR A 215 1.69 44.00 6.93
N SER A 216 1.59 43.78 8.25
CA SER A 216 2.18 44.69 9.23
C SER A 216 3.67 44.39 9.39
N SER A 217 4.45 44.69 8.35
CA SER A 217 5.90 44.89 8.41
C SER A 217 6.20 46.19 9.15
N GLY A 218 5.94 46.16 10.45
CA GLY A 218 6.48 47.10 11.42
C GLY A 218 7.18 46.23 12.46
N ALA A 219 8.48 46.44 12.64
CA ALA A 219 9.34 45.71 13.57
C ALA A 219 9.01 46.00 15.06
N GLY A 220 7.74 45.92 15.43
CA GLY A 220 7.21 46.15 16.76
C GLY A 220 6.61 44.87 17.32
N HIS A 221 7.37 44.22 18.19
CA HIS A 221 6.88 43.40 19.30
C HIS A 221 5.64 42.54 18.99
N MET A 222 5.83 41.37 18.38
CA MET A 222 4.76 40.41 18.11
C MET A 222 4.01 40.08 19.41
N PRO A 223 2.73 40.48 19.57
CA PRO A 223 2.00 40.29 20.82
C PRO A 223 1.88 38.81 21.14
N GLN A 224 2.36 38.43 22.34
CA GLN A 224 2.46 37.04 22.79
C GLN A 224 1.13 36.25 22.65
N ASP A 225 0.00 36.95 22.64
CA ASP A 225 -1.35 36.38 22.57
C ASP A 225 -1.74 35.91 21.16
N SER A 226 -1.17 36.49 20.10
CA SER A 226 -1.45 36.05 18.73
C SER A 226 -0.76 34.71 18.43
N ALA A 227 0.44 34.50 18.99
CA ALA A 227 1.14 33.22 18.94
C ALA A 227 0.37 32.11 19.66
N LYS A 228 -0.26 32.41 20.81
CA LYS A 228 -1.11 31.46 21.56
C LYS A 228 -2.38 31.09 20.79
N LYS A 229 -3.02 32.06 20.11
CA LYS A 229 -4.20 31.80 19.26
C LYS A 229 -3.89 30.86 18.08
N SER A 230 -2.77 31.08 17.40
CA SER A 230 -2.32 30.21 16.30
C SER A 230 -2.02 28.78 16.77
N LEU A 231 -1.37 28.62 17.92
CA LEU A 231 -1.12 27.32 18.55
C LEU A 231 -2.42 26.59 18.91
N ASN A 232 -3.40 27.30 19.47
CA ASN A 232 -4.70 26.74 19.83
C ASN A 232 -5.53 26.32 18.61
N ALA A 233 -5.46 27.08 17.51
CA ALA A 233 -6.12 26.73 16.25
C ALA A 233 -5.53 25.44 15.64
N ARG A 234 -4.19 25.30 15.66
CA ARG A 234 -3.51 24.07 15.21
C ARG A 234 -3.82 22.87 16.10
N ARG A 235 -3.95 23.07 17.42
CA ARG A 235 -4.40 22.03 18.37
C ARG A 235 -5.81 21.56 18.07
N ARG A 236 -6.77 22.47 17.88
CA ARG A 236 -8.14 22.13 17.51
C ARG A 236 -8.22 21.36 16.20
N MET A 237 -7.47 21.79 15.18
CA MET A 237 -7.47 21.10 13.90
C MET A 237 -6.88 19.68 14.01
N ARG A 238 -5.83 19.48 14.84
CA ARG A 238 -5.33 18.13 15.16
C ARG A 238 -6.36 17.29 15.92
N GLU A 239 -7.07 17.88 16.88
CA GLU A 239 -8.09 17.17 17.67
C GLU A 239 -9.31 16.78 16.83
N GLU A 240 -9.74 17.63 15.90
CA GLU A 240 -10.83 17.30 14.98
C GLU A 240 -10.38 16.27 13.95
N VAL A 241 -9.17 16.40 13.40
CA VAL A 241 -8.60 15.34 12.54
C VAL A 241 -8.49 14.03 13.30
N LEU A 242 -8.05 14.01 14.57
CA LEU A 242 -7.97 12.79 15.38
C LEU A 242 -9.35 12.23 15.76
N LYS A 243 -10.36 13.09 15.95
CA LYS A 243 -11.75 12.66 16.19
C LYS A 243 -12.39 12.05 14.94
N ASP A 244 -12.13 12.63 13.77
CA ASP A 244 -12.69 12.19 12.49
C ASP A 244 -11.89 11.06 11.84
N SER A 245 -10.57 11.00 12.08
CA SER A 245 -9.70 9.93 11.64
C SER A 245 -9.80 8.74 12.60
N PHE A 246 -10.87 7.96 12.39
CA PHE A 246 -10.82 6.49 12.39
C PHE A 246 -10.59 5.70 13.68
N PHE A 247 -10.43 6.31 14.86
CA PHE A 247 -10.44 5.57 16.13
C PHE A 247 -11.25 6.27 17.23
N GLY A 248 -12.51 6.56 16.94
CA GLY A 248 -13.54 6.83 17.94
C GLY A 248 -13.87 5.61 18.81
N ARG A 249 -12.88 4.94 19.41
CA ARG A 249 -13.06 4.00 20.54
C ARG A 249 -11.74 3.65 21.24
N ARG A 250 -11.18 4.62 21.99
CA ARG A 250 -10.88 4.49 23.44
C ARG A 250 -10.21 5.78 23.89
N LYS A 251 -10.88 6.47 24.82
CA LYS A 251 -10.22 7.42 25.70
C LYS A 251 -9.19 6.63 26.52
N THR A 252 -7.91 6.87 26.29
CA THR A 252 -6.90 6.69 27.33
C THR A 252 -6.07 7.95 27.38
N SER A 253 -6.17 8.60 28.54
CA SER A 253 -5.33 9.65 29.07
C SER A 253 -3.84 9.38 28.84
N VAL A 254 -3.26 10.02 27.82
CA VAL A 254 -1.82 10.30 27.77
C VAL A 254 -1.67 11.69 27.17
N LEU A 255 -1.85 12.67 28.04
CA LEU A 255 -1.59 14.08 27.80
C LEU A 255 -0.34 14.38 28.63
N GLU A 256 0.84 14.34 27.99
CA GLU A 256 2.11 15.02 28.34
C GLU A 256 3.28 14.32 27.63
N SER A 257 4.35 15.06 27.35
CA SER A 257 5.53 14.67 26.56
C SER A 257 5.40 14.66 25.03
N THR A 258 5.30 15.84 24.43
CA THR A 258 5.93 16.14 23.13
C THR A 258 6.04 17.66 22.99
N SER A 259 6.91 18.28 23.79
CA SER A 259 7.14 19.72 23.71
C SER A 259 8.57 20.14 24.08
N TYR A 260 9.61 19.37 23.75
CA TYR A 260 10.98 19.76 24.15
C TYR A 260 12.08 19.37 23.15
N PHE A 261 11.89 19.73 21.87
CA PHE A 261 13.00 19.77 20.90
C PHE A 261 12.95 21.01 20.00
N ARG A 262 12.33 22.09 20.51
CA ARG A 262 12.18 23.36 19.79
C ARG A 262 12.59 24.50 20.70
N ASP A 263 13.83 24.47 21.16
CA ASP A 263 14.43 25.66 21.75
C ASP A 263 14.60 26.71 20.67
N ARG A 264 14.18 27.92 21.02
CA ARG A 264 14.25 29.10 20.18
C ARG A 264 15.71 29.49 19.96
N ASP A 265 16.02 29.96 18.75
CA ASP A 265 17.28 30.60 18.38
C ASP A 265 17.52 31.85 19.24
N LEU A 266 18.01 31.68 20.46
CA LEU A 266 18.60 32.75 21.26
C LEU A 266 20.06 32.88 20.82
N PRO A 267 20.50 34.05 20.32
CA PRO A 267 21.88 34.24 19.91
C PRO A 267 22.80 34.09 21.11
N ALA A 268 23.57 32.99 21.15
CA ALA A 268 24.61 32.78 22.13
C ALA A 268 25.75 33.79 21.89
N SER A 269 26.06 34.60 22.89
CA SER A 269 27.19 35.52 22.90
C SER A 269 27.96 35.34 24.20
N PRO A 270 29.31 35.26 24.22
CA PRO A 270 30.24 34.96 23.12
C PRO A 270 30.47 33.44 22.94
N ALA A 271 31.14 33.07 21.84
CA ALA A 271 31.37 31.68 21.42
C ALA A 271 32.01 30.82 22.52
N SER A 272 31.24 29.88 23.06
CA SER A 272 31.75 28.83 23.95
C SER A 272 32.46 27.74 23.12
N SER A 273 33.53 27.17 23.67
CA SER A 273 34.25 26.07 23.02
C SER A 273 33.34 24.85 22.92
N VAL A 274 33.29 24.23 21.73
CA VAL A 274 32.54 22.99 21.50
C VAL A 274 33.17 21.87 22.31
N GLY A 275 32.53 21.49 23.42
CA GLY A 275 32.92 20.36 24.26
C GLY A 275 31.93 19.19 24.13
N PRO A 276 32.37 17.95 24.37
CA PRO A 276 31.45 16.81 24.47
C PRO A 276 30.48 17.05 25.63
N ILE A 277 29.18 16.81 25.40
CA ILE A 277 28.14 16.92 26.44
C ILE A 277 28.44 15.88 27.52
N THR A 278 28.89 16.33 28.69
CA THR A 278 29.13 15.45 29.85
C THR A 278 27.90 15.46 30.74
N GLY A 279 27.57 14.32 31.36
CA GLY A 279 26.32 14.13 32.10
C GLY A 279 26.16 14.94 33.39
N ILE A 280 27.04 15.91 33.67
CA ILE A 280 27.08 16.67 34.92
C ILE A 280 26.44 18.07 34.77
N GLU A 281 26.32 18.62 33.55
CA GLU A 281 25.77 19.97 33.33
C GLU A 281 24.24 20.03 33.10
N MET A 282 23.52 18.93 33.28
CA MET A 282 22.06 18.90 33.12
C MET A 282 21.35 19.25 34.43
N ASN A 283 21.48 20.52 34.82
CA ASN A 283 20.79 21.08 35.99
C ASN A 283 19.27 21.19 35.71
N GLY A 284 18.50 20.23 36.22
CA GLY A 284 17.04 20.35 36.38
C GLY A 284 16.14 19.52 35.48
N ASN A 285 16.65 18.59 34.65
CA ASN A 285 15.81 17.73 33.81
C ASN A 285 15.69 16.31 34.39
N PRO A 286 14.54 15.92 34.97
CA PRO A 286 14.38 14.64 35.68
C PRO A 286 14.31 13.41 34.76
N GLU A 287 14.06 13.55 33.44
CA GLU A 287 13.96 12.39 32.54
C GLU A 287 15.33 11.82 32.10
N LEU A 288 16.41 12.62 32.14
CA LEU A 288 17.76 12.13 31.87
C LEU A 288 18.42 11.42 33.06
N TYR A 289 17.74 11.38 34.21
CA TYR A 289 18.22 10.73 35.42
C TYR A 289 17.96 9.21 35.47
N TYR A 290 17.15 8.65 34.57
CA TYR A 290 16.68 7.27 34.73
C TYR A 290 17.53 6.16 34.13
N ASN A 291 18.73 6.45 33.61
CA ASN A 291 19.66 5.36 33.30
C ASN A 291 21.13 5.80 33.33
N LYS A 292 21.74 5.74 34.53
CA LYS A 292 23.18 5.97 34.73
C LYS A 292 24.09 4.88 34.15
N ALA A 293 23.59 3.98 33.30
CA ALA A 293 24.40 3.00 32.59
C ALA A 293 24.26 3.18 31.07
N LYS A 294 25.27 3.86 30.48
CA LYS A 294 25.51 4.05 29.03
C LYS A 294 24.44 4.85 28.27
N LEU A 295 24.78 6.11 28.00
CA LEU A 295 24.21 6.87 26.87
C LEU A 295 24.27 5.98 25.62
N GLN A 296 23.11 5.66 25.05
CA GLN A 296 23.07 4.88 23.81
C GLN A 296 23.58 5.76 22.66
N PRO A 297 24.43 5.23 21.77
CA PRO A 297 24.94 5.99 20.63
C PRO A 297 23.76 6.44 19.76
N ILE A 298 23.64 7.76 19.57
CA ILE A 298 22.54 8.38 18.80
C ILE A 298 22.65 8.01 17.31
N THR A 299 23.86 7.75 16.83
CA THR A 299 24.12 7.29 15.45
C THR A 299 25.34 6.36 15.42
N ASN A 300 25.24 5.27 14.65
CA ASN A 300 26.38 4.41 14.33
C ASN A 300 26.86 4.77 12.92
N LEU A 301 27.87 5.63 12.82
CA LEU A 301 28.51 5.93 11.55
C LEU A 301 29.52 4.82 11.23
N SER A 302 29.17 3.93 10.30
CA SER A 302 30.10 2.93 9.77
C SER A 302 30.70 3.43 8.47
N ILE A 303 32.02 3.69 8.49
CA ILE A 303 32.78 4.09 7.30
C ILE A 303 33.41 2.83 6.73
N TYR A 304 32.89 2.34 5.60
CA TYR A 304 33.49 1.24 4.87
C TYR A 304 34.47 1.79 3.82
N ARG A 305 35.73 1.38 3.91
CA ARG A 305 36.72 1.62 2.86
C ARG A 305 36.46 0.62 1.74
N ILE A 306 35.92 1.09 0.63
CA ILE A 306 35.81 0.30 -0.59
C ILE A 306 37.23 0.17 -1.13
N SER A 307 37.77 -1.05 -1.15
CA SER A 307 39.03 -1.35 -1.83
C SER A 307 38.73 -1.49 -3.32
N GLU A 308 39.47 -0.76 -4.14
CA GLU A 308 39.61 -1.04 -5.57
C GLU A 308 40.54 -2.24 -5.70
N SER A 309 39.98 -3.35 -6.17
CA SER A 309 40.67 -4.55 -6.67
C SER A 309 39.69 -5.25 -7.59
N GLU A 310 39.98 -5.68 -8.80
CA GLU A 310 41.17 -5.68 -9.64
C GLU A 310 40.58 -5.87 -11.06
N GLU A 311 40.97 -5.02 -12.00
CA GLU A 311 40.83 -5.32 -13.43
C GLU A 311 41.85 -6.41 -13.74
N GLU A 312 41.44 -7.68 -13.76
CA GLU A 312 42.15 -8.76 -14.48
C GLU A 312 41.28 -10.03 -14.56
N ALA A 313 40.49 -10.15 -15.64
CA ALA A 313 40.18 -11.39 -16.39
C ALA A 313 39.10 -11.13 -17.46
#